data_AF-A0A356B568-F1
#
_entry.id   AF-A0A356B568-F1
#
_cell.length_a   1.000
_cell.length_b   1.000
_cell.length_c   1.000
_cell.angle_alpha   90.00
_cell.angle_beta   90.00
_cell.angle_gamma   90.00
#
_symmetry.space_group_name_H-M   'P 1'
#
loop_
_entity.id
_entity.type
_entity.pdbx_description
1 polymer ?
#
loop_
_entity_poly.entity_id
_entity_poly.type
_entity_poly.pdbx_seq_one_letter_code
_entity_poly.pdbx_strand_id
1 'polypeptide(L)'
;KDISAVEINAGSIDAVKAFGVYNGYIYDRPQVKVYGEDGRSFVQRSKEKYDLIFLSLVMTNTSQGMAYALSENYIHTVEAMKDYMDHLSDNGKIAFLAHDEYDLSKIVVTAVQALNEKGIPLEETPNYISLYSQVMQHQQGAVAIHEPVIIIKNKPFTEDESEELLKIASENKIIPLYAPLIMEKGPLHKIKEATSTIREYINSFKYNVTPATDNNPYFYNFNKGVPSTLITILVVVALCSIVLFAPFASKRRNLKPTLYFSLLGIGFMMIEVPLIQKFILYLGHPTLAFTFVLSALLLGSGIGGYLSNTKLFNRATKTFYLPAAMVTIISILLLV
;
A
#
# COMPACT_ATOMS: atom_id res chain seq x y z
N LYS A 1 -24.05 12.07 14.15
CA LYS A 1 -22.78 11.78 13.43
C LYS A 1 -23.05 10.55 12.59
N ASP A 2 -23.04 10.63 11.25
CA ASP A 2 -23.08 9.44 10.37
C ASP A 2 -21.67 8.81 10.34
N ILE A 3 -21.57 7.49 10.42
CA ILE A 3 -20.32 6.74 10.53
C ILE A 3 -20.33 5.61 9.52
N SER A 4 -19.36 5.62 8.62
CA SER A 4 -19.05 4.47 7.75
C SER A 4 -17.92 3.66 8.39
N ALA A 5 -18.22 2.45 8.83
CA ALA A 5 -17.23 1.50 9.35
C ALA A 5 -16.89 0.51 8.23
N VAL A 6 -15.64 0.51 7.79
CA VAL A 6 -15.18 -0.34 6.67
C VAL A 6 -14.19 -1.35 7.20
N GLU A 7 -14.49 -2.64 7.03
CA GLU A 7 -13.67 -3.75 7.50
C GLU A 7 -13.66 -4.84 6.43
N ILE A 8 -12.47 -5.22 5.98
CA ILE A 8 -12.29 -6.22 4.91
C ILE A 8 -12.58 -7.65 5.40
N ASN A 9 -12.38 -7.92 6.69
CA ASN A 9 -12.58 -9.23 7.28
C ASN A 9 -14.00 -9.39 7.84
N ALA A 10 -14.85 -10.09 7.09
CA ALA A 10 -16.21 -10.43 7.51
C ALA A 10 -16.25 -11.14 8.88
N GLY A 11 -15.26 -11.97 9.20
CA GLY A 11 -15.16 -12.63 10.50
C GLY A 11 -14.94 -11.66 11.67
N SER A 12 -14.20 -10.56 11.45
CA SER A 12 -14.08 -9.48 12.43
C SER A 12 -15.41 -8.78 12.65
N ILE A 13 -16.17 -8.52 11.58
CA ILE A 13 -17.50 -7.91 11.66
C ILE A 13 -18.45 -8.82 12.45
N ASP A 14 -18.46 -10.12 12.15
CA ASP A 14 -19.29 -11.11 12.82
C ASP A 14 -18.92 -11.23 14.29
N ALA A 15 -17.62 -11.18 14.63
CA ALA A 15 -17.16 -11.17 16.01
C ALA A 15 -17.66 -9.92 16.76
N VAL A 16 -17.53 -8.72 16.18
CA VAL A 16 -18.02 -7.48 16.82
C VAL A 16 -19.53 -7.57 17.08
N LYS A 17 -20.31 -8.11 16.15
CA LYS A 17 -21.75 -8.32 16.34
C LYS A 17 -22.05 -9.36 17.43
N ALA A 18 -21.34 -10.50 17.41
CA ALA A 18 -21.51 -11.56 18.40
C ALA A 18 -21.17 -11.10 19.83
N PHE A 19 -20.18 -10.22 19.98
CA PHE A 19 -19.79 -9.60 21.25
C PHE A 19 -20.52 -8.28 21.54
N GLY A 20 -21.71 -8.07 20.96
CA GLY A 20 -22.50 -6.84 21.11
C GLY A 20 -22.73 -6.40 22.56
N VAL A 21 -22.96 -7.35 23.49
CA VAL A 21 -23.11 -7.06 24.93
C VAL A 21 -21.86 -6.40 25.51
N TYR A 22 -20.66 -6.86 25.11
CA TYR A 22 -19.39 -6.33 25.62
C TYR A 22 -19.06 -4.96 25.03
N ASN A 23 -19.29 -4.76 23.73
CA ASN A 23 -18.93 -3.52 23.04
C ASN A 23 -20.06 -2.47 23.02
N GLY A 24 -21.25 -2.78 23.55
CA GLY A 24 -22.39 -1.87 23.56
C GLY A 24 -23.05 -1.70 22.19
N TYR A 25 -23.10 -2.79 21.43
CA TYR A 25 -23.77 -2.93 20.13
C TYR A 25 -23.38 -1.83 19.14
N ILE A 26 -22.07 -1.51 19.06
CA ILE A 26 -21.58 -0.35 18.29
C ILE A 26 -21.97 -0.38 16.81
N TYR A 27 -22.04 -1.57 16.20
CA TYR A 27 -22.41 -1.75 14.80
C TYR A 27 -23.92 -1.75 14.54
N ASP A 28 -24.75 -1.91 15.58
CA ASP A 28 -26.21 -1.89 15.46
C ASP A 28 -26.80 -0.49 15.71
N ARG A 29 -25.94 0.49 16.04
CA ARG A 29 -26.37 1.86 16.23
C ARG A 29 -26.88 2.43 14.90
N PRO A 30 -28.01 3.17 14.88
CA PRO A 30 -28.63 3.63 13.64
C PRO A 30 -27.74 4.56 12.80
N GLN A 31 -26.74 5.17 13.43
CA GLN A 31 -25.78 6.04 12.77
C GLN A 31 -24.55 5.34 12.19
N VAL A 32 -24.41 4.01 12.35
CA VAL A 32 -23.26 3.24 11.87
C VAL A 32 -23.68 2.36 10.69
N LYS A 33 -23.02 2.54 9.56
CA LYS A 33 -23.14 1.68 8.39
C LYS A 33 -21.86 0.87 8.24
N VAL A 34 -21.98 -0.45 8.30
CA VAL A 34 -20.84 -1.37 8.23
C VAL A 34 -20.69 -1.90 6.81
N TYR A 35 -19.50 -1.80 6.25
CA TYR A 35 -19.14 -2.26 4.92
C TYR A 35 -18.05 -3.33 5.02
N GLY A 36 -18.36 -4.52 4.48
CA GLY A 36 -17.47 -5.68 4.46
C GLY A 36 -16.56 -5.68 3.22
N GLU A 37 -15.70 -4.68 3.09
CA GLU A 37 -14.88 -4.46 1.89
C GLU A 37 -13.53 -3.82 2.21
N ASP A 38 -12.64 -3.79 1.22
CA ASP A 38 -11.34 -3.12 1.34
C ASP A 38 -11.49 -1.58 1.45
N GLY A 39 -10.80 -0.97 2.42
CA GLY A 39 -10.91 0.46 2.73
C GLY A 39 -10.43 1.37 1.60
N ARG A 40 -9.37 0.99 0.88
CA ARG A 40 -8.86 1.74 -0.28
C ARG A 40 -9.91 1.78 -1.38
N SER A 41 -10.46 0.61 -1.70
CA SER A 41 -11.50 0.42 -2.72
C SER A 41 -12.80 1.15 -2.37
N PHE A 42 -13.20 1.12 -1.09
CA PHE A 42 -14.37 1.85 -0.60
C PHE A 42 -14.24 3.35 -0.84
N VAL A 43 -13.11 3.96 -0.44
CA VAL A 43 -12.91 5.40 -0.63
C VAL A 43 -12.90 5.76 -2.10
N GLN A 44 -12.25 4.99 -2.97
CA GLN A 44 -12.23 5.27 -4.41
C GLN A 44 -13.61 5.27 -5.07
N ARG A 45 -14.56 4.45 -4.58
CA ARG A 45 -15.94 4.38 -5.09
C ARG A 45 -16.89 5.34 -4.41
N SER A 46 -16.56 5.77 -3.19
CA SER A 46 -17.37 6.68 -2.41
C SER A 46 -17.56 8.01 -3.15
N LYS A 47 -18.71 8.64 -2.93
CA LYS A 47 -18.95 10.04 -3.31
C LYS A 47 -19.13 10.94 -2.09
N GLU A 48 -19.11 10.34 -0.90
CA GLU A 48 -19.32 11.00 0.38
C GLU A 48 -18.08 11.79 0.81
N LYS A 49 -18.29 12.84 1.60
CA LYS A 49 -17.23 13.63 2.23
C LYS A 49 -17.23 13.40 3.74
N TYR A 50 -16.05 13.37 4.33
CA TYR A 50 -15.85 13.05 5.73
C TYR A 50 -15.12 14.17 6.49
N ASP A 51 -15.60 14.50 7.69
CA ASP A 51 -14.89 15.38 8.62
C ASP A 51 -13.65 14.70 9.20
N LEU A 52 -13.70 13.37 9.32
CA LEU A 52 -12.63 12.53 9.82
C LEU A 52 -12.60 11.20 9.06
N ILE A 53 -11.47 10.89 8.44
CA ILE A 53 -11.12 9.54 8.00
C ILE A 53 -10.11 8.99 9.00
N PHE A 54 -10.46 7.92 9.71
CA PHE A 54 -9.62 7.34 10.75
C PHE A 54 -9.16 5.94 10.37
N LEU A 55 -7.84 5.73 10.31
CA LEU A 55 -7.21 4.45 10.07
C LEU A 55 -6.54 3.98 11.37
N SER A 56 -7.13 2.96 11.98
CA SER A 56 -6.72 2.46 13.30
C SER A 56 -5.84 1.22 13.18
N LEU A 57 -4.51 1.37 13.22
CA LEU A 57 -3.54 0.26 13.20
C LEU A 57 -3.83 -0.77 12.10
N VAL A 58 -4.19 -0.26 10.91
CA VAL A 58 -4.68 -1.11 9.82
C VAL A 58 -3.50 -1.88 9.22
N MET A 59 -3.32 -3.10 9.69
CA MET A 59 -2.29 -4.03 9.25
C MET A 59 -2.89 -5.43 9.10
N THR A 60 -2.45 -6.19 8.10
CA THR A 60 -2.78 -7.62 8.00
C THR A 60 -1.76 -8.43 8.80
N ASN A 61 -2.22 -9.43 9.57
CA ASN A 61 -1.33 -10.30 10.36
C ASN A 61 -0.29 -11.07 9.53
N THR A 62 -0.49 -11.25 8.22
CA THR A 62 0.53 -11.80 7.30
C THR A 62 1.77 -10.92 7.20
N SER A 63 1.66 -9.65 7.56
CA SER A 63 2.79 -8.74 7.73
C SER A 63 3.62 -9.10 8.96
N GLN A 64 3.15 -9.89 9.93
CA GLN A 64 3.95 -10.28 11.09
C GLN A 64 4.76 -11.57 10.81
N GLY A 65 6.09 -11.45 10.67
CA GLY A 65 7.04 -12.58 10.55
C GLY A 65 7.91 -12.54 9.30
N MET A 66 8.61 -13.62 8.94
CA MET A 66 9.51 -13.69 7.76
C MET A 66 8.83 -13.30 6.42
N ALA A 67 7.50 -13.19 6.40
CA ALA A 67 6.67 -12.74 5.28
C ALA A 67 6.45 -11.21 5.19
N TYR A 68 7.02 -10.38 6.10
CA TYR A 68 6.92 -8.89 6.09
C TYR A 68 7.05 -8.32 4.67
N ALA A 69 8.00 -8.79 3.88
CA ALA A 69 8.34 -8.23 2.57
C ALA A 69 7.36 -8.56 1.42
N LEU A 70 6.30 -9.35 1.66
CA LEU A 70 5.40 -9.83 0.61
C LEU A 70 3.94 -9.40 0.78
N SER A 71 3.59 -8.76 1.89
CA SER A 71 2.23 -8.24 2.09
C SER A 71 2.14 -6.81 1.58
N GLU A 72 1.66 -6.65 0.35
CA GLU A 72 1.41 -5.35 -0.27
C GLU A 72 0.26 -4.65 0.46
N ASN A 73 0.52 -3.44 0.98
CA ASN A 73 -0.51 -2.61 1.55
C ASN A 73 -0.66 -1.29 0.76
N TYR A 74 -1.85 -1.08 0.22
CA TYR A 74 -2.20 0.08 -0.60
C TYR A 74 -2.86 1.21 0.19
N ILE A 75 -3.31 1.00 1.43
CA ILE A 75 -4.02 2.04 2.20
C ILE A 75 -3.10 3.18 2.70
N HIS A 76 -1.78 3.02 2.58
CA HIS A 76 -0.78 4.00 3.00
C HIS A 76 0.00 4.61 1.82
N THR A 77 -0.43 4.44 0.57
CA THR A 77 0.28 4.98 -0.61
C THR A 77 0.01 6.47 -0.81
N VAL A 78 0.87 7.14 -1.59
CA VAL A 78 0.68 8.53 -2.02
C VAL A 78 -0.68 8.72 -2.68
N GLU A 79 -1.07 7.79 -3.56
CA GLU A 79 -2.37 7.79 -4.22
C GLU A 79 -3.51 7.63 -3.21
N ALA A 80 -3.33 6.79 -2.19
CA ALA A 80 -4.30 6.65 -1.09
C ALA A 80 -4.48 7.93 -0.30
N MET A 81 -3.39 8.57 0.09
CA MET A 81 -3.42 9.85 0.79
C MET A 81 -4.17 10.90 -0.02
N LYS A 82 -3.92 10.98 -1.34
CA LYS A 82 -4.59 11.92 -2.23
C LYS A 82 -6.08 11.64 -2.31
N ASP A 83 -6.48 10.38 -2.49
CA ASP A 83 -7.89 10.00 -2.53
C ASP A 83 -8.58 10.27 -1.19
N TYR A 84 -7.93 10.03 -0.05
CA TYR A 84 -8.48 10.37 1.27
C TYR A 84 -8.71 11.88 1.39
N MET A 85 -7.72 12.71 1.02
CA MET A 85 -7.84 14.17 1.04
C MET A 85 -8.96 14.66 0.12
N ASP A 86 -9.11 14.03 -1.05
CA ASP A 86 -10.18 14.32 -2.00
C ASP A 86 -11.56 13.85 -1.49
N HIS A 87 -11.64 13.10 -0.39
CA HIS A 87 -12.88 12.74 0.30
C HIS A 87 -13.07 13.46 1.64
N LEU A 88 -12.24 14.45 1.97
CA LEU A 88 -12.46 15.27 3.17
C LEU A 88 -13.48 16.38 2.91
N SER A 89 -14.30 16.67 3.93
CA SER A 89 -15.09 17.91 4.00
C SER A 89 -14.17 19.13 4.19
N ASP A 90 -14.72 20.34 4.14
CA ASP A 90 -13.92 21.53 4.37
C ASP A 90 -13.30 21.52 5.78
N ASN A 91 -11.99 21.70 5.87
CA ASN A 91 -11.21 21.57 7.11
C ASN A 91 -11.21 20.15 7.75
N GLY A 92 -11.57 19.12 6.99
CA GLY A 92 -11.55 17.73 7.42
C GLY A 92 -10.13 17.18 7.67
N LYS A 93 -10.07 16.04 8.37
CA LYS A 93 -8.82 15.44 8.84
C LYS A 93 -8.72 13.95 8.48
N ILE A 94 -7.51 13.49 8.20
CA ILE A 94 -7.15 12.08 8.20
C ILE A 94 -6.36 11.84 9.48
N ALA A 95 -6.69 10.78 10.21
CA ALA A 95 -5.92 10.36 11.37
C ALA A 95 -5.44 8.92 11.18
N PHE A 96 -4.13 8.72 11.24
CA PHE A 96 -3.51 7.41 11.29
C PHE A 96 -3.08 7.12 12.71
N LEU A 97 -3.53 6.00 13.28
CA LEU A 97 -2.88 5.39 14.43
C LEU A 97 -1.88 4.37 13.89
N ALA A 98 -0.60 4.70 13.96
CA ALA A 98 0.51 3.90 13.46
C ALA A 98 1.12 3.03 14.56
N HIS A 99 1.98 2.05 14.23
CA HIS A 99 2.50 1.11 15.23
C HIS A 99 3.67 1.64 16.06
N ASP A 100 4.63 2.31 15.40
CA ASP A 100 5.90 2.72 15.99
C ASP A 100 6.52 3.92 15.26
N GLU A 101 7.75 4.30 15.64
CA GLU A 101 8.51 5.40 15.03
C GLU A 101 8.81 5.19 13.53
N TYR A 102 9.03 3.94 13.11
CA TYR A 102 9.35 3.62 11.72
C TYR A 102 8.13 3.83 10.84
N ASP A 103 6.99 3.32 11.31
CA ASP A 103 5.69 3.46 10.67
C ASP A 103 5.27 4.93 10.58
N LEU A 104 5.38 5.67 11.70
CA LEU A 104 5.19 7.11 11.77
C LEU A 104 5.98 7.85 10.70
N SER A 105 7.28 7.61 10.64
CA SER A 105 8.18 8.36 9.75
C SER A 105 7.86 8.11 8.28
N LYS A 106 7.54 6.86 7.91
CA LYS A 106 7.22 6.53 6.52
C LYS A 106 5.84 7.03 6.11
N ILE A 107 4.83 6.96 6.99
CA ILE A 107 3.50 7.55 6.75
C ILE A 107 3.63 9.07 6.55
N VAL A 108 4.39 9.75 7.42
CA VAL A 108 4.63 11.20 7.33
C VAL A 108 5.32 11.58 6.03
N VAL A 109 6.40 10.89 5.65
CA VAL A 109 7.09 11.13 4.38
C VAL A 109 6.17 10.91 3.18
N THR A 110 5.31 9.89 3.25
CA THR A 110 4.33 9.60 2.20
C THR A 110 3.25 10.68 2.12
N ALA A 111 2.78 11.19 3.27
CA ALA A 111 1.84 12.30 3.35
C ALA A 111 2.43 13.61 2.81
N VAL A 112 3.69 13.92 3.14
CA VAL A 112 4.42 15.08 2.60
C VAL A 112 4.52 15.01 1.08
N GLN A 113 4.89 13.84 0.53
CA GLN A 113 4.92 13.63 -0.92
C GLN A 113 3.53 13.84 -1.55
N ALA A 114 2.47 13.31 -0.93
CA ALA A 114 1.10 13.49 -1.42
C ALA A 114 0.65 14.96 -1.42
N LEU A 115 0.92 15.70 -0.34
CA LEU A 115 0.63 17.14 -0.26
C LEU A 115 1.40 17.92 -1.33
N ASN A 116 2.68 17.58 -1.53
CA ASN A 116 3.52 18.23 -2.54
C ASN A 116 3.03 17.98 -3.97
N GLU A 117 2.60 16.76 -4.28
CA GLU A 117 1.97 16.43 -5.57
C GLU A 117 0.60 17.10 -5.78
N LYS A 118 -0.09 17.47 -4.70
CA LYS A 118 -1.32 18.29 -4.75
C LYS A 118 -1.03 19.80 -4.88
N GLY A 119 0.24 20.19 -5.01
CA GLY A 119 0.65 21.57 -5.27
C GLY A 119 1.02 22.39 -4.03
N ILE A 120 1.11 21.77 -2.85
CA ILE A 120 1.56 22.45 -1.64
C ILE A 120 3.10 22.52 -1.64
N PRO A 121 3.71 23.70 -1.48
CA PRO A 121 5.17 23.83 -1.37
C PRO A 121 5.71 22.92 -0.25
N LEU A 122 6.86 22.29 -0.48
CA LEU A 122 7.40 21.27 0.44
C LEU A 122 7.58 21.84 1.86
N GLU A 123 8.08 23.06 1.97
CA GLU A 123 8.29 23.84 3.19
C GLU A 123 7.00 24.19 3.93
N GLU A 124 5.85 24.19 3.24
CA GLU A 124 4.53 24.44 3.83
C GLU A 124 3.82 23.15 4.26
N THR A 125 4.20 21.98 3.71
CA THR A 125 3.59 20.70 4.07
C THR A 125 3.56 20.41 5.58
N PRO A 126 4.56 20.79 6.41
CA PRO A 126 4.47 20.59 7.86
C PRO A 126 3.29 21.31 8.51
N ASN A 127 2.80 22.43 7.94
CA ASN A 127 1.66 23.16 8.48
C ASN A 127 0.33 22.37 8.36
N TYR A 128 0.31 21.27 7.61
CA TYR A 128 -0.86 20.41 7.42
C TYR A 128 -0.83 19.14 8.28
N ILE A 129 0.24 18.91 9.04
CA ILE A 129 0.48 17.65 9.75
C ILE A 129 0.73 17.93 11.23
N SER A 130 0.07 17.19 12.12
CA SER A 130 0.33 17.22 13.56
C SER A 130 0.54 15.81 14.10
N LEU A 131 1.50 15.66 15.01
CA LEU A 131 2.02 14.36 15.45
C LEU A 131 1.96 14.26 16.97
N TYR A 132 1.43 13.14 17.44
CA TYR A 132 1.30 12.82 18.87
C TYR A 132 1.68 11.35 19.11
N SER A 133 2.11 11.02 20.32
CA SER A 133 2.44 9.64 20.69
C SER A 133 2.02 9.32 22.10
N GLN A 134 1.58 8.08 22.32
CA GLN A 134 1.56 7.54 23.67
C GLN A 134 2.98 7.16 24.11
N VAL A 135 3.20 7.15 25.42
CA VAL A 135 4.45 6.64 26.00
C VAL A 135 4.18 5.28 26.59
N MET A 136 4.93 4.29 26.11
CA MET A 136 5.15 3.08 26.89
C MET A 136 6.47 3.16 27.63
N GLN A 137 6.39 3.21 28.97
CA GLN A 137 7.56 2.99 29.81
C GLN A 137 7.92 1.50 29.71
N HIS A 138 8.98 1.18 28.95
CA HIS A 138 9.56 -0.15 29.02
C HIS A 138 10.23 -0.35 30.38
N GLN A 139 10.23 -1.59 30.90
CA GLN A 139 10.84 -1.94 32.20
C GLN A 139 12.34 -1.60 32.30
N GLN A 140 13.00 -1.24 31.19
CA GLN A 140 14.41 -0.81 31.14
C GLN A 140 14.60 0.72 31.02
N GLY A 141 13.56 1.53 31.20
CA GLY A 141 13.66 3.00 31.26
C GLY A 141 13.80 3.70 29.90
N ALA A 142 13.79 2.96 28.79
CA ALA A 142 13.69 3.55 27.45
C ALA A 142 12.24 3.99 27.18
N VAL A 143 12.07 5.30 26.94
CA VAL A 143 10.83 5.87 26.40
C VAL A 143 10.84 5.64 24.90
N ALA A 144 9.96 4.75 24.42
CA ALA A 144 9.78 4.51 23.00
C ALA A 144 8.48 5.18 22.52
N ILE A 145 8.49 5.71 21.30
CA ILE A 145 7.28 6.12 20.58
C ILE A 145 6.43 4.87 20.41
N HIS A 146 5.22 4.89 20.97
CA HIS A 146 4.27 3.79 20.90
C HIS A 146 2.93 4.32 20.41
N GLU A 147 2.39 3.63 19.42
CA GLU A 147 1.09 3.94 18.81
C GLU A 147 0.93 5.43 18.45
N PRO A 148 1.85 6.02 17.66
CA PRO A 148 1.77 7.43 17.34
C PRO A 148 0.56 7.74 16.45
N VAL A 149 -0.05 8.89 16.70
CA VAL A 149 -1.15 9.45 15.91
C VAL A 149 -0.60 10.51 14.96
N ILE A 150 -0.84 10.31 13.68
CA ILE A 150 -0.56 11.28 12.61
C ILE A 150 -1.88 11.90 12.18
N ILE A 151 -2.06 13.20 12.39
CA ILE A 151 -3.23 13.95 11.94
C ILE A 151 -2.83 14.80 10.74
N ILE A 152 -3.53 14.64 9.62
CA ILE A 152 -3.28 15.36 8.37
C ILE A 152 -4.56 16.08 7.96
N LYS A 153 -4.48 17.37 7.65
CA LYS A 153 -5.63 18.17 7.22
C LYS A 153 -5.58 18.48 5.72
N ASN A 154 -6.73 18.82 5.13
CA ASN A 154 -6.79 19.42 3.79
C ASN A 154 -6.59 20.95 3.77
N LYS A 155 -6.50 21.57 4.94
CA LYS A 155 -6.15 22.98 5.16
C LYS A 155 -5.06 23.06 6.23
N PRO A 156 -4.18 24.08 6.22
CA PRO A 156 -3.18 24.20 7.26
C PRO A 156 -3.84 24.32 8.64
N PHE A 157 -3.16 23.86 9.67
CA PHE A 157 -3.55 24.07 11.06
C PHE A 157 -3.45 25.56 11.40
N THR A 158 -4.42 26.06 12.17
CA THR A 158 -4.32 27.37 12.81
C THR A 158 -3.60 27.25 14.16
N GLU A 159 -3.13 28.38 14.69
CA GLU A 159 -2.53 28.43 16.03
C GLU A 159 -3.53 27.92 17.09
N ASP A 160 -4.77 28.42 17.06
CA ASP A 160 -5.85 27.97 17.97
C ASP A 160 -6.07 26.44 17.94
N GLU A 161 -6.08 25.83 16.74
CA GLU A 161 -6.26 24.38 16.60
C GLU A 161 -5.08 23.60 17.18
N SER A 162 -3.85 24.09 16.97
CA SER A 162 -2.64 23.51 17.55
C SER A 162 -2.63 23.64 19.08
N GLU A 163 -3.07 24.78 19.63
CA GLU A 163 -3.20 25.00 21.08
C GLU A 163 -4.22 24.05 21.69
N GLU A 164 -5.38 23.90 21.06
CA GLU A 164 -6.43 22.99 21.50
C GLU A 164 -5.94 21.54 21.54
N LEU A 165 -5.27 21.08 20.48
CA LEU A 165 -4.74 19.72 20.44
C LEU A 165 -3.62 19.48 21.47
N LEU A 166 -2.75 20.47 21.71
CA LEU A 166 -1.73 20.39 22.76
C LEU A 166 -2.35 20.30 24.15
N LYS A 167 -3.41 21.07 24.40
CA LYS A 167 -4.17 21.00 25.66
C LYS A 167 -4.77 19.61 25.87
N ILE A 168 -5.47 19.08 24.86
CA ILE A 168 -6.03 17.72 24.88
C ILE A 168 -4.94 16.69 25.13
N ALA A 169 -3.79 16.82 24.46
CA ALA A 169 -2.67 15.90 24.64
C ALA A 169 -2.14 15.91 26.08
N SER A 170 -1.96 17.10 26.66
CA SER A 170 -1.52 17.28 28.05
C SER A 170 -2.51 16.64 29.05
N GLU A 171 -3.81 16.89 28.88
CA GLU A 171 -4.87 16.34 29.74
C GLU A 171 -4.93 14.80 29.69
N ASN A 172 -4.57 14.20 28.55
CA ASN A 172 -4.62 12.75 28.33
C ASN A 172 -3.25 12.06 28.45
N LYS A 173 -2.21 12.76 28.93
CA LYS A 173 -0.83 12.24 29.04
C LYS A 173 -0.26 11.72 27.72
N ILE A 174 -0.68 12.34 26.61
CA ILE A 174 -0.16 12.09 25.27
C ILE A 174 1.00 13.05 25.04
N ILE A 175 2.14 12.54 24.55
CA ILE A 175 3.28 13.39 24.24
C ILE A 175 3.09 14.00 22.84
N PRO A 176 3.11 15.33 22.72
CA PRO A 176 3.18 15.95 21.41
C PRO A 176 4.57 15.72 20.81
N LEU A 177 4.60 15.28 19.55
CA LEU A 177 5.85 15.12 18.78
C LEU A 177 6.05 16.31 17.82
N TYR A 178 4.97 16.87 17.29
CA TYR A 178 4.98 18.05 16.42
C TYR A 178 3.60 18.72 16.43
N ALA A 179 3.55 20.02 16.73
CA ALA A 179 2.34 20.83 16.61
C ALA A 179 2.65 22.07 15.75
N PRO A 180 2.03 22.21 14.56
CA PRO A 180 2.26 23.36 13.68
C PRO A 180 2.14 24.69 14.42
N LEU A 181 2.97 25.68 14.06
CA LEU A 181 2.96 27.05 14.58
C LEU A 181 3.33 27.24 16.06
N ILE A 182 3.29 26.19 16.89
CA ILE A 182 3.55 26.29 18.34
C ILE A 182 4.77 25.47 18.75
N MET A 183 4.83 24.21 18.32
CA MET A 183 5.87 23.26 18.72
C MET A 183 6.43 22.57 17.49
N GLU A 184 7.24 23.33 16.74
CA GLU A 184 7.78 22.91 15.45
C GLU A 184 9.15 22.22 15.56
N LYS A 185 9.33 21.37 16.58
CA LYS A 185 10.53 20.52 16.74
C LYS A 185 10.22 19.09 16.29
N GLY A 186 11.25 18.28 16.05
CA GLY A 186 11.07 16.85 15.75
C GLY A 186 11.11 16.50 14.25
N PRO A 187 10.44 15.41 13.81
CA PRO A 187 10.66 14.80 12.49
C PRO A 187 10.39 15.73 11.30
N LEU A 188 9.44 16.66 11.43
CA LEU A 188 9.01 17.58 10.38
C LEU A 188 9.81 18.90 10.35
N HIS A 189 10.54 19.23 11.42
CA HIS A 189 11.29 20.49 11.54
C HIS A 189 12.29 20.67 10.38
N LYS A 190 12.99 19.59 10.04
CA LYS A 190 13.99 19.59 8.94
C LYS A 190 13.40 19.92 7.57
N ILE A 191 12.10 19.67 7.36
CA ILE A 191 11.44 20.01 6.09
C ILE A 191 11.28 21.53 5.98
N LYS A 192 10.99 22.19 7.10
CA LYS A 192 10.75 23.64 7.16
C LYS A 192 12.06 24.44 7.06
N GLU A 193 13.14 23.91 7.61
CA GLU A 193 14.47 24.57 7.58
C GLU A 193 15.22 24.38 6.26
N ALA A 194 14.87 23.36 5.47
CA ALA A 194 15.69 22.97 4.33
C ALA A 194 15.19 23.59 3.01
N THR A 195 16.12 24.21 2.28
CA THR A 195 16.03 24.49 0.84
C THR A 195 16.18 23.22 -0.02
N SER A 196 15.99 22.05 0.58
CA SER A 196 16.37 20.75 0.06
C SER A 196 15.23 20.01 -0.60
N THR A 197 15.57 19.13 -1.53
CA THR A 197 14.60 18.24 -2.19
C THR A 197 14.01 17.22 -1.20
N ILE A 198 12.80 16.70 -1.47
CA ILE A 198 12.20 15.58 -0.70
C ILE A 198 13.15 14.38 -0.54
N ARG A 199 14.03 14.17 -1.52
CA ARG A 199 15.05 13.12 -1.52
C ARG A 199 16.09 13.30 -0.42
N GLU A 200 16.54 14.52 -0.17
CA GLU A 200 17.48 14.81 0.91
C GLU A 200 16.86 14.58 2.29
N TYR A 201 15.59 14.97 2.45
CA TYR A 201 14.82 14.67 3.66
C TYR A 201 14.73 13.16 3.91
N ILE A 202 14.33 12.37 2.90
CA ILE A 202 14.29 10.90 2.96
C ILE A 202 15.65 10.31 3.33
N ASN A 203 16.73 10.82 2.73
CA ASN A 203 18.08 10.31 2.98
C ASN A 203 18.61 10.62 4.38
N SER A 204 18.01 11.57 5.10
CA SER A 204 18.38 11.90 6.48
C SER A 204 18.02 10.81 7.50
N PHE A 205 17.11 9.88 7.13
CA PHE A 205 16.71 8.76 7.97
C PHE A 205 17.70 7.59 7.86
N LYS A 206 17.95 6.91 8.99
CA LYS A 206 18.84 5.73 9.05
C LYS A 206 18.20 4.49 8.40
N TYR A 207 16.88 4.46 8.33
CA TYR A 207 16.07 3.38 7.77
C TYR A 207 15.32 3.84 6.51
N ASN A 208 14.62 2.92 5.85
CA ASN A 208 13.88 3.18 4.62
C ASN A 208 12.51 3.82 4.93
N VAL A 209 12.39 5.09 4.57
CA VAL A 209 11.14 5.86 4.64
C VAL A 209 10.67 6.32 3.26
N THR A 210 11.18 5.72 2.17
CA THR A 210 10.77 6.09 0.81
C THR A 210 9.24 6.06 0.72
N PRO A 211 8.60 7.12 0.17
CA PRO A 211 7.15 7.17 0.00
C PRO A 211 6.62 5.90 -0.66
N ALA A 212 5.56 5.33 -0.08
CA ALA A 212 4.87 4.20 -0.71
C ALA A 212 3.98 4.72 -1.84
N THR A 213 4.00 4.05 -2.99
CA THR A 213 3.13 4.37 -4.14
C THR A 213 2.41 3.10 -4.57
N ASP A 214 1.37 3.22 -5.39
CA ASP A 214 0.68 2.02 -5.91
C ASP A 214 1.62 1.15 -6.78
N ASN A 215 2.70 1.70 -7.31
CA ASN A 215 3.76 0.97 -8.03
C ASN A 215 4.87 0.40 -7.10
N ASN A 216 4.94 0.86 -5.85
CA ASN A 216 5.88 0.39 -4.82
C ASN A 216 5.18 0.47 -3.45
N PRO A 217 4.28 -0.49 -3.15
CA PRO A 217 3.34 -0.36 -2.05
C PRO A 217 3.99 -0.49 -0.67
N TYR A 218 3.18 -0.36 0.37
CA TYR A 218 3.66 -0.32 1.75
C TYR A 218 3.94 -1.73 2.30
N PHE A 219 5.20 -2.17 2.27
CA PHE A 219 5.61 -3.52 2.70
C PHE A 219 6.01 -3.68 4.19
N TYR A 220 5.75 -2.69 5.06
CA TYR A 220 6.27 -2.69 6.46
C TYR A 220 7.74 -3.10 6.62
N ASN A 221 8.55 -2.82 5.59
CA ASN A 221 9.97 -3.10 5.56
C ASN A 221 10.73 -1.79 5.56
N PHE A 222 11.43 -1.54 6.67
CA PHE A 222 12.20 -0.32 6.90
C PHE A 222 13.69 -0.54 6.68
N ASN A 223 14.13 -1.71 6.20
CA ASN A 223 15.51 -1.92 5.81
C ASN A 223 15.78 -1.21 4.47
N LYS A 224 16.97 -0.61 4.34
CA LYS A 224 17.42 -0.05 3.07
C LYS A 224 17.86 -1.18 2.14
N GLY A 225 17.38 -1.17 0.90
CA GLY A 225 17.69 -2.19 -0.11
C GLY A 225 16.82 -3.44 -0.02
N VAL A 226 17.24 -4.48 -0.75
CA VAL A 226 16.53 -5.76 -0.78
C VAL A 226 16.84 -6.55 0.51
N PRO A 227 15.83 -7.04 1.25
CA PRO A 227 16.05 -7.90 2.40
C PRO A 227 16.98 -9.07 2.09
N SER A 228 17.96 -9.33 2.95
CA SER A 228 18.90 -10.45 2.81
C SER A 228 18.17 -11.79 2.66
N THR A 229 17.05 -11.97 3.36
CA THR A 229 16.19 -13.16 3.24
C THR A 229 15.70 -13.39 1.81
N LEU A 230 15.25 -12.34 1.11
CA LEU A 230 14.79 -12.47 -0.28
C LEU A 230 15.96 -12.83 -1.21
N ILE A 231 17.14 -12.26 -0.96
CA ILE A 231 18.37 -12.62 -1.70
C ILE A 231 18.71 -14.09 -1.46
N THR A 232 18.65 -14.57 -0.21
CA THR A 232 18.91 -15.97 0.13
C THR A 232 17.91 -16.90 -0.55
N ILE A 233 16.60 -16.58 -0.52
CA ILE A 233 15.57 -17.37 -1.20
C ILE A 233 15.84 -17.41 -2.70
N LEU A 234 16.14 -16.26 -3.32
CA LEU A 234 16.46 -16.18 -4.74
C LEU A 234 17.67 -17.05 -5.11
N VAL A 235 18.75 -16.98 -4.33
CA VAL A 235 19.95 -17.79 -4.54
C VAL A 235 19.64 -19.28 -4.39
N VAL A 236 18.90 -19.68 -3.35
CA VAL A 236 18.52 -21.08 -3.14
C VAL A 236 17.66 -21.59 -4.29
N VAL A 237 16.64 -20.84 -4.71
CA VAL A 237 15.77 -21.20 -5.85
C VAL A 237 16.57 -21.29 -7.14
N ALA A 238 17.51 -20.37 -7.38
CA ALA A 238 18.38 -20.40 -8.55
C ALA A 238 19.30 -21.64 -8.53
N LEU A 239 19.92 -21.96 -7.39
CA LEU A 239 20.76 -23.14 -7.24
C LEU A 239 19.96 -24.44 -7.43
N CYS A 240 18.80 -24.56 -6.79
CA CYS A 240 17.91 -25.72 -6.97
C CYS A 240 17.48 -25.85 -8.44
N SER A 241 17.14 -24.74 -9.10
CA SER A 241 16.79 -24.75 -10.53
C SER A 241 17.97 -25.21 -11.38
N ILE A 242 19.20 -24.75 -11.10
CA ILE A 242 20.39 -25.21 -11.80
C ILE A 242 20.61 -26.71 -11.58
N VAL A 243 20.55 -27.19 -10.33
CA VAL A 243 20.75 -28.62 -10.02
C VAL A 243 19.71 -29.51 -10.71
N LEU A 244 18.44 -29.09 -10.72
CA LEU A 244 17.34 -29.85 -11.33
C LEU A 244 17.37 -29.82 -12.87
N PHE A 245 17.65 -28.65 -13.46
CA PHE A 245 17.52 -28.46 -14.91
C PHE A 245 18.85 -28.54 -15.68
N ALA A 246 20.01 -28.36 -15.05
CA ALA A 246 21.31 -28.46 -15.74
C ALA A 246 21.59 -29.83 -16.37
N PRO A 247 21.27 -30.98 -15.73
CA PRO A 247 21.44 -32.29 -16.37
C PRO A 247 20.61 -32.44 -17.65
N PHE A 248 19.44 -31.81 -17.69
CA PHE A 248 18.55 -31.80 -18.84
C PHE A 248 19.04 -30.84 -19.94
N ALA A 249 19.49 -29.64 -19.55
CA ALA A 249 19.98 -28.60 -20.46
C ALA A 249 21.35 -28.92 -21.08
N SER A 250 22.22 -29.67 -20.39
CA SER A 250 23.58 -30.02 -20.84
C SER A 250 23.59 -31.00 -22.03
N LYS A 251 22.47 -31.71 -22.29
CA LYS A 251 22.30 -32.48 -23.51
C LYS A 251 22.17 -31.53 -24.71
N ARG A 252 23.14 -31.52 -25.64
CA ARG A 252 23.24 -30.58 -26.80
C ARG A 252 21.95 -30.35 -27.60
N ARG A 253 21.00 -31.30 -27.60
CA ARG A 253 19.70 -31.17 -28.29
C ARG A 253 18.62 -30.41 -27.50
N ASN A 254 18.81 -30.19 -26.20
CA ASN A 254 17.79 -29.66 -25.30
C ASN A 254 17.98 -28.19 -24.92
N LEU A 255 19.10 -27.56 -25.28
CA LEU A 255 19.37 -26.16 -24.90
C LEU A 255 18.35 -25.18 -25.51
N LYS A 256 18.06 -25.28 -26.82
CA LYS A 256 17.11 -24.39 -27.50
C LYS A 256 15.68 -24.55 -26.96
N PRO A 257 15.13 -25.77 -26.82
CA PRO A 257 13.82 -25.96 -26.18
C PRO A 257 13.78 -25.44 -24.74
N THR A 258 14.81 -25.72 -23.94
CA THR A 258 14.87 -25.26 -22.53
C THR A 258 14.82 -23.75 -22.46
N LEU A 259 15.67 -23.05 -23.23
CA LEU A 259 15.68 -21.59 -23.26
C LEU A 259 14.33 -21.03 -23.74
N TYR A 260 13.73 -21.63 -24.76
CA TYR A 260 12.43 -21.22 -25.27
C TYR A 260 11.33 -21.32 -24.21
N PHE A 261 11.20 -22.46 -23.53
CA PHE A 261 10.19 -22.65 -22.48
C PHE A 261 10.46 -21.83 -21.23
N SER A 262 11.73 -21.63 -20.84
CA SER A 262 12.08 -20.75 -19.74
C SER A 262 11.70 -19.29 -20.03
N LEU A 263 11.98 -18.79 -21.24
CA LEU A 263 11.60 -17.45 -21.64
C LEU A 263 10.08 -17.28 -21.75
N LEU A 264 9.36 -18.31 -22.21
CA LEU A 264 7.89 -18.30 -22.18
C LEU A 264 7.36 -18.21 -20.75
N GLY A 265 7.90 -19.00 -19.82
CA GLY A 265 7.51 -18.95 -18.40
C GLY A 265 7.79 -17.59 -17.78
N ILE A 266 8.97 -17.02 -18.03
CA ILE A 266 9.32 -15.66 -17.56
C ILE A 266 8.36 -14.63 -18.14
N GLY A 267 8.10 -14.68 -19.45
CA GLY A 267 7.17 -13.77 -20.11
C GLY A 267 5.74 -13.89 -19.58
N PHE A 268 5.29 -15.12 -19.29
CA PHE A 268 3.98 -15.37 -18.67
C PHE A 268 3.91 -14.73 -17.27
N MET A 269 4.90 -14.98 -16.41
CA MET A 269 4.95 -14.38 -15.07
C MET A 269 5.04 -12.86 -15.10
N MET A 270 5.78 -12.27 -16.06
CA MET A 270 5.86 -10.82 -16.25
C MET A 270 4.53 -10.17 -16.62
N ILE A 271 3.60 -10.93 -17.19
CA ILE A 271 2.24 -10.46 -17.52
C ILE A 271 1.28 -10.76 -16.37
N GLU A 272 1.35 -11.98 -15.84
CA GLU A 272 0.45 -12.48 -14.80
C GLU A 272 0.55 -11.68 -13.49
N VAL A 273 1.77 -11.48 -12.98
CA VAL A 273 1.96 -10.83 -11.67
C VAL A 273 1.43 -9.39 -11.64
N PRO A 274 1.76 -8.50 -12.60
CA PRO A 274 1.20 -7.15 -12.61
C PRO A 274 -0.32 -7.11 -12.83
N LEU A 275 -0.87 -8.06 -13.60
CA LEU A 275 -2.32 -8.17 -13.76
C LEU A 275 -2.98 -8.52 -12.42
N ILE A 276 -2.45 -9.50 -11.68
CA ILE A 276 -2.97 -9.82 -10.35
C ILE A 276 -2.94 -8.57 -9.46
N GLN A 277 -1.81 -7.87 -9.37
CA GLN A 277 -1.66 -6.65 -8.55
C GLN A 277 -2.68 -5.57 -8.91
N LYS A 278 -2.87 -5.27 -10.20
CA LYS A 278 -3.88 -4.29 -10.64
C LYS A 278 -5.31 -4.73 -10.34
N PHE A 279 -5.61 -6.01 -10.52
CA PHE A 279 -6.94 -6.55 -10.23
C PHE A 279 -7.21 -6.66 -8.73
N ILE A 280 -6.19 -6.70 -7.86
CA ILE A 280 -6.37 -6.58 -6.40
C ILE A 280 -7.01 -5.23 -6.06
N LEU A 281 -6.51 -4.14 -6.63
CA LEU A 281 -7.08 -2.80 -6.44
C LEU A 281 -8.52 -2.70 -6.98
N TYR A 282 -8.82 -3.39 -8.07
CA TYR A 282 -10.16 -3.35 -8.67
C TYR A 282 -11.18 -4.22 -7.94
N LEU A 283 -10.80 -5.44 -7.57
CA LEU A 283 -11.69 -6.46 -6.98
C LEU A 283 -11.69 -6.44 -5.44
N GLY A 284 -10.75 -5.73 -4.81
CA GLY A 284 -10.65 -5.60 -3.36
C GLY A 284 -10.21 -6.87 -2.61
N HIS A 285 -10.01 -8.00 -3.29
CA HIS A 285 -9.63 -9.27 -2.68
C HIS A 285 -8.55 -10.02 -3.48
N PRO A 286 -7.40 -10.35 -2.86
CA PRO A 286 -6.30 -11.08 -3.51
C PRO A 286 -6.68 -12.44 -4.09
N THR A 287 -7.52 -13.20 -3.39
CA THR A 287 -7.95 -14.53 -3.84
C THR A 287 -8.83 -14.46 -5.07
N LEU A 288 -9.72 -13.46 -5.15
CA LEU A 288 -10.58 -13.22 -6.31
C LEU A 288 -9.75 -12.74 -7.50
N ALA A 289 -8.85 -11.78 -7.28
CA ALA A 289 -7.95 -11.27 -8.31
C ALA A 289 -7.07 -12.38 -8.90
N PHE A 290 -6.43 -13.18 -8.04
CA PHE A 290 -5.63 -14.33 -8.48
C PHE A 290 -6.45 -15.32 -9.29
N THR A 291 -7.61 -15.75 -8.77
CA THR A 291 -8.46 -16.75 -9.45
C THR A 291 -8.94 -16.25 -10.81
N PHE A 292 -9.39 -14.99 -10.88
CA PHE A 292 -9.90 -14.38 -12.10
C PHE A 292 -8.81 -14.25 -13.16
N VAL A 293 -7.65 -13.66 -12.81
CA VAL A 293 -6.54 -13.45 -13.74
C VAL A 293 -5.97 -14.79 -14.21
N LEU A 294 -5.72 -15.73 -13.30
CA LEU A 294 -5.22 -17.06 -13.65
C LEU A 294 -6.20 -17.78 -14.59
N SER A 295 -7.51 -17.76 -14.29
CA SER A 295 -8.52 -18.38 -15.15
C SER A 295 -8.55 -17.76 -16.54
N ALA A 296 -8.51 -16.44 -16.64
CA ALA A 296 -8.49 -15.73 -17.93
C ALA A 296 -7.24 -16.06 -18.75
N LEU A 297 -6.06 -16.07 -18.11
CA LEU A 297 -4.80 -16.40 -18.78
C LEU A 297 -4.74 -17.87 -19.20
N LEU A 298 -5.22 -18.80 -18.38
CA LEU A 298 -5.27 -20.22 -18.72
C LEU A 298 -6.26 -20.51 -19.86
N LEU A 299 -7.46 -19.92 -19.82
CA LEU A 299 -8.44 -20.02 -20.91
C LEU A 299 -7.91 -19.42 -22.20
N GLY A 300 -7.31 -18.22 -22.13
CA GLY A 300 -6.68 -17.56 -23.28
C GLY A 300 -5.54 -18.40 -23.87
N SER A 301 -4.69 -18.97 -23.02
CA SER A 301 -3.61 -19.87 -23.43
C SER A 301 -4.14 -21.16 -24.06
N GLY A 302 -5.22 -21.74 -23.52
CA GLY A 302 -5.88 -22.92 -24.07
C GLY A 302 -6.50 -22.65 -25.45
N ILE A 303 -7.22 -21.54 -25.60
CA ILE A 303 -7.79 -21.10 -26.89
C ILE A 303 -6.66 -20.82 -27.89
N GLY A 304 -5.61 -20.12 -27.48
CA GLY A 304 -4.44 -19.84 -28.32
C GLY A 304 -3.75 -21.12 -28.79
N GLY A 305 -3.58 -22.11 -27.91
CA GLY A 305 -3.05 -23.43 -28.23
C GLY A 305 -3.93 -24.18 -29.24
N TYR A 306 -5.25 -24.17 -29.05
CA TYR A 306 -6.21 -24.78 -29.97
C TYR A 306 -6.17 -24.13 -31.36
N LEU A 307 -6.19 -22.79 -31.42
CA LEU A 307 -6.16 -22.03 -32.68
C LEU A 307 -4.84 -22.22 -33.43
N SER A 308 -3.72 -22.33 -32.72
CA SER A 308 -2.39 -22.58 -33.31
C SER A 308 -2.33 -23.89 -34.11
N ASN A 309 -3.16 -24.88 -33.76
CA ASN A 309 -3.23 -26.16 -34.48
C ASN A 309 -4.09 -26.10 -35.77
N THR A 310 -4.83 -25.01 -36.00
CA THR A 310 -5.70 -24.89 -37.18
C THR A 310 -4.91 -24.42 -38.41
N LYS A 311 -5.04 -25.13 -39.54
CA LYS A 311 -4.34 -24.81 -40.81
C LYS A 311 -4.67 -23.42 -41.37
N LEU A 312 -5.85 -22.88 -41.06
CA LEU A 312 -6.30 -21.54 -41.46
C LEU A 312 -5.51 -20.44 -40.75
N PHE A 313 -5.32 -20.56 -39.43
CA PHE A 313 -4.57 -19.58 -38.65
C PHE A 313 -3.10 -19.52 -39.06
N ASN A 314 -2.45 -20.68 -39.26
CA ASN A 314 -1.07 -20.79 -39.72
C ASN A 314 -0.82 -20.28 -41.15
N ARG A 315 -1.86 -20.16 -41.97
CA ARG A 315 -1.75 -19.61 -43.34
C ARG A 315 -1.84 -18.07 -43.33
N ALA A 316 -2.56 -17.49 -42.36
CA ALA A 316 -2.71 -16.05 -42.19
C ALA A 316 -1.56 -15.41 -41.38
N THR A 317 -0.97 -16.11 -40.41
CA THR A 317 0.09 -15.58 -39.53
C THR A 317 1.51 -15.64 -40.12
N LYS A 318 1.70 -16.24 -41.32
CA LYS A 318 3.02 -16.38 -41.96
C LYS A 318 3.65 -15.06 -42.42
N THR A 319 2.86 -14.00 -42.58
CA THR A 319 3.32 -12.75 -43.23
C THR A 319 3.40 -11.57 -42.26
N PHE A 320 2.81 -11.68 -41.08
CA PHE A 320 2.83 -10.63 -40.06
C PHE A 320 2.76 -11.28 -38.69
N TYR A 321 3.48 -10.76 -37.69
CA TYR A 321 3.34 -11.14 -36.28
C TYR A 321 1.99 -10.64 -35.72
N LEU A 322 0.89 -11.07 -36.36
CA LEU A 322 -0.50 -10.79 -36.05
C LEU A 322 -0.84 -10.98 -34.56
N PRO A 323 -0.33 -12.01 -33.86
CA PRO A 323 -0.56 -12.14 -32.43
C PRO A 323 0.02 -10.98 -31.62
N ALA A 324 1.25 -10.53 -31.94
CA ALA A 324 1.87 -9.40 -31.27
C ALA A 324 1.11 -8.09 -31.59
N ALA A 325 0.71 -7.88 -32.84
CA ALA A 325 -0.09 -6.72 -33.24
C ALA A 325 -1.47 -6.70 -32.54
N MET A 326 -2.14 -7.86 -32.42
CA MET A 326 -3.40 -7.98 -31.70
C MET A 326 -3.25 -7.69 -30.21
N VAL A 327 -2.21 -8.22 -29.56
CA VAL A 327 -1.92 -7.92 -28.15
C VAL A 327 -1.67 -6.42 -27.96
N THR A 328 -0.90 -5.78 -28.84
CA THR A 328 -0.64 -4.34 -28.78
C THR A 328 -1.93 -3.52 -28.97
N ILE A 329 -2.76 -3.86 -29.95
CA ILE A 329 -4.02 -3.16 -30.24
C ILE A 329 -5.01 -3.31 -29.09
N ILE A 330 -5.19 -4.53 -28.57
CA ILE A 330 -6.07 -4.80 -27.42
C ILE A 330 -5.56 -4.07 -26.17
N SER A 331 -4.25 -4.04 -25.94
CA SER A 331 -3.68 -3.32 -24.81
C SER A 331 -3.87 -1.81 -24.93
N ILE A 332 -3.71 -1.23 -26.14
CA ILE A 332 -3.98 0.19 -26.40
C ILE A 332 -5.47 0.51 -26.17
N LEU A 333 -6.39 -0.35 -26.62
CA LEU A 333 -7.83 -0.16 -26.44
C LEU A 333 -8.29 -0.31 -24.98
N LEU A 334 -7.58 -1.08 -24.16
CA LEU A 334 -7.89 -1.27 -22.74
C LEU A 334 -7.18 -0.26 -21.81
N LEU A 335 -6.18 0.47 -22.32
CA LEU A 335 -5.43 1.50 -21.58
C LEU A 335 -5.93 2.93 -21.85
N VAL A 336 -6.92 3.11 -22.72
CA VAL A 336 -7.67 4.36 -22.95
C VAL A 336 -8.96 4.33 -22.14
#